data_AF-A0A497JWT3-F1
#
_entry.id   AF-A0A497JWT3-F1
#
_cell.length_a   1.000
_cell.length_b   1.000
_cell.length_c   1.000
_cell.angle_alpha   90.00
_cell.angle_beta   90.00
_cell.angle_gamma   90.00
#
_symmetry.space_group_name_H-M   'P 1'
#
loop_
_entity.id
_entity.type
_entity.pdbx_description
1 polymer ?
#
loop_
_entity_poly.entity_id
_entity_poly.type
_entity_poly.pdbx_seq_one_letter_code
_entity_poly.pdbx_strand_id
1 'polypeptide(L)'
;MLRDERLKIIYDEKRWRLLNQLRAEAIELMDALNSMHIFSIVHGSIARGDVTEKSDIDIFIPDVIPSFLVETALERAGISISERILVQATPTYSIKAYIGIDERRSVSFPLSKLRKTEREFYKFGGEATLEMLRRGVRVPGVDKRLMLIEPTEDGHIESSILGREGEVAKLLGISIETVLDRVRTLTRRDKIGRTGLFIERRLASNETFELVLKELAERNPAVRRRLRTV
;
A
#
# COMPACT_ATOMS: atom_id res chain seq x y z
N MET A 1 -17.81 -19.68 -16.42
CA MET A 1 -18.03 -20.32 -15.11
C MET A 1 -16.69 -20.89 -14.65
N LEU A 2 -15.89 -20.13 -13.91
CA LEU A 2 -14.80 -20.70 -13.11
C LEU A 2 -15.38 -20.82 -11.71
N ARG A 3 -15.67 -22.06 -11.32
CA ARG A 3 -16.19 -22.44 -10.00
C ARG A 3 -15.16 -22.08 -8.93
N ASP A 4 -15.61 -22.04 -7.68
CA ASP A 4 -14.86 -21.90 -6.42
C ASP A 4 -13.68 -22.88 -6.24
N GLU A 5 -12.72 -22.88 -7.14
CA GLU A 5 -11.48 -23.64 -6.98
C GLU A 5 -10.63 -22.95 -5.92
N ARG A 6 -10.68 -23.51 -4.71
CA ARG A 6 -9.78 -23.18 -3.61
C ARG A 6 -8.52 -24.00 -3.78
N LEU A 7 -7.40 -23.33 -4.03
CA LEU A 7 -6.09 -23.96 -4.17
C LEU A 7 -5.30 -23.78 -2.88
N LYS A 8 -4.89 -24.88 -2.25
CA LYS A 8 -3.97 -24.84 -1.10
C LYS A 8 -2.53 -24.77 -1.60
N ILE A 9 -1.79 -23.78 -1.11
CA ILE A 9 -0.37 -23.60 -1.36
C ILE A 9 0.38 -23.82 -0.04
N ILE A 10 1.30 -24.77 -0.05
CA ILE A 10 2.19 -25.06 1.10
C ILE A 10 3.51 -24.33 0.87
N TYR A 11 4.04 -23.71 1.91
CA TYR A 11 5.29 -22.94 1.84
C TYR A 11 6.47 -23.83 2.19
N ASP A 12 7.51 -23.77 1.36
CA ASP A 12 8.80 -24.35 1.69
C ASP A 12 9.56 -23.46 2.68
N GLU A 13 10.65 -23.99 3.24
CA GLU A 13 11.48 -23.24 4.17
C GLU A 13 12.04 -21.95 3.54
N LYS A 14 12.33 -21.96 2.24
CA LYS A 14 12.86 -20.79 1.53
C LYS A 14 11.85 -19.64 1.57
N ARG A 15 10.57 -19.91 1.30
CA ARG A 15 9.51 -18.91 1.34
C ARG A 15 9.26 -18.38 2.75
N TRP A 16 9.31 -19.25 3.76
CA TRP A 16 9.23 -18.82 5.15
C TRP A 16 10.38 -17.91 5.57
N ARG A 17 11.62 -18.26 5.20
CA ARG A 17 12.79 -17.41 5.46
C ARG A 17 12.67 -16.06 4.76
N LEU A 18 12.22 -16.04 3.50
CA LEU A 18 11.98 -14.81 2.75
C LEU A 18 10.92 -13.94 3.41
N LEU A 19 9.79 -14.51 3.85
CA LEU A 19 8.75 -13.78 4.55
C LEU A 19 9.28 -13.15 5.84
N ASN A 20 10.03 -13.92 6.63
CA ASN A 20 10.59 -13.44 7.89
C ASN A 20 11.62 -12.33 7.66
N GLN A 21 12.47 -12.45 6.64
CA GLN A 21 13.42 -11.42 6.25
C GLN A 21 12.70 -10.12 5.86
N LEU A 22 11.77 -10.18 4.91
CA LEU A 22 11.04 -9.00 4.43
C LEU A 22 10.25 -8.33 5.56
N ARG A 23 9.69 -9.11 6.49
CA ARG A 23 9.00 -8.58 7.67
C ARG A 23 9.96 -7.93 8.67
N ALA A 24 11.16 -8.47 8.86
CA ALA A 24 12.16 -7.85 9.72
C ALA A 24 12.59 -6.49 9.15
N GLU A 25 12.88 -6.42 7.85
CA GLU A 25 13.20 -5.16 7.17
C GLU A 25 12.04 -4.15 7.22
N ALA A 26 10.79 -4.62 7.08
CA ALA A 26 9.62 -3.75 7.25
C ALA A 26 9.47 -3.23 8.69
N ILE A 27 9.72 -4.09 9.69
CA ILE A 27 9.68 -3.71 11.11
C ILE A 27 10.71 -2.61 11.40
N GLU A 28 11.92 -2.66 10.85
CA GLU A 28 12.94 -1.62 11.01
C GLU A 28 12.43 -0.23 10.56
N LEU A 29 11.82 -0.16 9.38
CA LEU A 29 11.23 1.08 8.86
C LEU A 29 10.05 1.57 9.71
N MET A 30 9.18 0.64 10.12
CA MET A 30 8.02 0.96 10.95
C MET A 30 8.44 1.40 12.36
N ASP A 31 9.52 0.86 12.92
CA ASP A 31 10.08 1.25 14.21
C ASP A 31 10.69 2.65 14.17
N ALA A 32 11.38 3.00 13.08
CA ALA A 32 11.85 4.37 12.87
C ALA A 32 10.68 5.37 12.95
N LEU A 33 9.57 5.09 12.27
CA LEU A 33 8.35 5.91 12.31
C LEU A 33 7.69 5.91 13.70
N ASN A 34 7.56 4.73 14.32
CA ASN A 34 6.93 4.57 15.63
C ASN A 34 7.71 5.28 16.75
N SER A 35 9.03 5.43 16.61
CA SER A 35 9.87 6.20 17.55
C SER A 35 9.48 7.68 17.66
N MET A 36 8.82 8.20 16.62
CA MET A 36 8.23 9.55 16.57
C MET A 36 6.71 9.53 16.67
N HIS A 37 6.12 8.43 17.17
CA HIS A 37 4.68 8.21 17.30
C HIS A 37 3.90 8.28 15.98
N ILE A 38 4.57 8.02 14.85
CA ILE A 38 3.93 7.97 13.54
C ILE A 38 3.38 6.56 13.32
N PHE A 39 2.06 6.44 13.31
CA PHE A 39 1.40 5.18 13.02
C PHE A 39 1.60 4.77 11.56
N SER A 40 1.97 3.51 11.34
CA SER A 40 2.20 2.96 10.00
C SER A 40 1.66 1.53 9.89
N ILE A 41 1.42 1.11 8.65
CA ILE A 41 1.00 -0.24 8.28
C ILE A 41 1.84 -0.75 7.12
N VAL A 42 1.99 -2.07 7.01
CA VAL A 42 2.32 -2.73 5.74
C VAL A 42 1.04 -3.18 5.06
N HIS A 43 1.13 -3.45 3.76
CA HIS A 43 0.04 -4.10 3.04
C HIS A 43 0.54 -5.10 2.00
N GLY A 44 -0.38 -5.83 1.38
CA GLY A 44 -0.04 -6.72 0.28
C GLY A 44 0.60 -8.03 0.74
N SER A 45 1.58 -8.54 -0.03
CA SER A 45 2.16 -9.86 0.19
C SER A 45 2.88 -9.99 1.54
N ILE A 46 3.43 -8.91 2.10
CA ILE A 46 4.06 -8.92 3.43
C ILE A 46 3.03 -9.10 4.54
N ALA A 47 1.87 -8.46 4.41
CA ALA A 47 0.77 -8.58 5.37
C ALA A 47 0.10 -9.96 5.29
N ARG A 48 -0.12 -10.46 4.07
CA ARG A 48 -0.78 -11.75 3.82
C ARG A 48 0.14 -12.97 3.95
N GLY A 49 1.42 -12.80 3.66
CA GLY A 49 2.44 -13.86 3.73
C GLY A 49 2.76 -14.53 2.40
N ASP A 50 2.02 -14.25 1.32
CA ASP A 50 2.23 -14.82 -0.03
C ASP A 50 3.40 -14.17 -0.78
N VAL A 51 4.52 -13.95 -0.11
CA VAL A 51 5.70 -13.28 -0.69
C VAL A 51 6.37 -14.09 -1.80
N THR A 52 7.08 -13.37 -2.65
CA THR A 52 7.97 -13.84 -3.72
C THR A 52 9.24 -12.99 -3.71
N GLU A 53 10.29 -13.41 -4.40
CA GLU A 53 11.57 -12.67 -4.49
C GLU A 53 11.43 -11.26 -5.10
N LYS A 54 10.29 -10.98 -5.76
CA LYS A 54 9.93 -9.68 -6.35
C LYS A 54 8.99 -8.86 -5.45
N SER A 55 8.83 -9.25 -4.19
CA SER A 55 7.98 -8.51 -3.25
C SER A 55 8.72 -7.28 -2.76
N ASP A 56 8.04 -6.14 -2.88
CA ASP A 56 8.49 -4.85 -2.38
C ASP A 56 7.98 -4.64 -0.94
N ILE A 57 8.69 -3.82 -0.16
CA ILE A 57 8.33 -3.38 1.17
C ILE A 57 7.77 -1.96 1.07
N ASP A 58 6.45 -1.87 1.02
CA ASP A 58 5.73 -0.60 1.03
C ASP A 58 5.14 -0.34 2.43
N ILE A 59 5.72 0.62 3.14
CA ILE A 59 5.17 1.14 4.38
C ILE A 59 4.19 2.26 4.05
N PHE A 60 2.99 2.22 4.63
CA PHE A 60 1.99 3.26 4.46
C PHE A 60 1.64 3.91 5.80
N ILE A 61 1.63 5.24 5.82
CA ILE A 61 1.13 6.04 6.94
C ILE A 61 -0.27 6.51 6.54
N PRO A 62 -1.35 6.04 7.20
CA PRO A 62 -2.71 6.38 6.81
C PRO A 62 -3.12 7.82 7.09
N ASP A 63 -2.45 8.47 8.04
CA ASP A 63 -2.75 9.83 8.49
C ASP A 63 -2.10 10.88 7.60
N VAL A 64 -2.74 12.04 7.51
CA VAL A 64 -2.15 13.22 6.86
C VAL A 64 -1.24 13.89 7.87
N ILE A 65 0.07 13.77 7.68
CA ILE A 65 1.08 14.34 8.55
C ILE A 65 2.06 15.21 7.75
N PRO A 66 2.67 16.24 8.37
CA PRO A 66 3.74 17.00 7.75
C PRO A 66 4.89 16.12 7.29
N SER A 67 5.39 16.32 6.06
CA SER A 67 6.40 15.42 5.48
C SER A 67 7.71 15.43 6.26
N PHE A 68 8.09 16.59 6.81
CA PHE A 68 9.34 16.74 7.56
C PHE A 68 9.42 15.82 8.78
N LEU A 69 8.29 15.46 9.41
CA LEU A 69 8.27 14.53 10.54
C LEU A 69 8.63 13.11 10.09
N VAL A 70 8.14 12.69 8.92
CA VAL A 70 8.47 11.39 8.33
C VAL A 70 9.95 11.34 7.97
N GLU A 71 10.46 12.38 7.31
CA GLU A 71 11.86 12.45 6.92
C GLU A 71 12.79 12.48 8.14
N THR A 72 12.44 13.25 9.17
CA THR A 72 13.20 13.31 10.42
C THR A 72 13.22 11.95 11.14
N ALA A 73 12.10 11.22 11.12
CA ALA A 73 12.03 9.90 11.73
C ALA A 73 12.98 8.90 11.06
N LEU A 74 13.03 8.92 9.73
CA LEU A 74 13.94 8.09 8.94
C LEU A 74 15.40 8.51 9.16
N GLU A 75 15.70 9.80 9.11
CA GLU A 75 17.06 10.32 9.30
C GLU A 75 17.62 9.98 10.70
N ARG A 76 16.81 10.13 11.76
CA ARG A 76 17.21 9.77 13.13
C ARG A 76 17.51 8.30 13.31
N ALA A 77 16.87 7.44 12.52
CA ALA A 77 17.15 6.01 12.48
C ALA A 77 18.34 5.65 11.58
N GLY A 78 19.02 6.65 10.98
CA GLY A 78 20.13 6.44 10.06
C GLY A 78 19.69 5.91 8.68
N ILE A 79 18.42 6.07 8.32
CA ILE A 79 17.86 5.58 7.06
C ILE A 79 17.96 6.68 6.02
N SER A 80 18.77 6.45 4.99
CA SER A 80 18.94 7.37 3.86
C SER A 80 17.75 7.36 2.92
N ILE A 81 17.30 8.54 2.51
CA ILE A 81 16.25 8.72 1.50
C ILE A 81 16.90 8.77 0.12
N SER A 82 16.51 7.87 -0.78
CA SER A 82 17.01 7.83 -2.16
C SER A 82 16.26 8.79 -3.08
N GLU A 83 14.94 8.89 -2.95
CA GLU A 83 14.12 9.78 -3.75
C GLU A 83 12.83 10.22 -3.05
N ARG A 84 12.29 11.35 -3.53
CA ARG A 84 11.01 11.91 -3.09
C ARG A 84 10.15 12.11 -4.32
N ILE A 85 8.95 11.51 -4.34
CA ILE A 85 8.02 11.58 -5.47
C ILE A 85 6.64 11.95 -4.95
N LEU A 86 6.06 12.99 -5.54
CA LEU A 86 4.66 13.32 -5.35
C LEU A 86 3.85 12.62 -6.45
N VAL A 87 2.89 11.78 -6.04
CA VAL A 87 2.08 10.96 -6.96
C VAL A 87 0.60 11.23 -6.78
N GLN A 88 -0.13 11.23 -7.90
CA GLN A 88 -1.58 11.23 -7.93
C GLN A 88 -2.06 10.25 -9.00
N ALA A 89 -2.72 9.17 -8.60
CA ALA A 89 -3.16 8.14 -9.53
C ALA A 89 -4.29 8.62 -10.46
N THR A 90 -5.25 9.35 -9.90
CA THR A 90 -6.39 9.92 -10.65
C THR A 90 -6.69 11.33 -10.13
N PRO A 91 -7.29 12.23 -10.93
CA PRO A 91 -7.63 13.59 -10.50
C PRO A 91 -8.50 13.64 -9.23
N THR A 92 -9.25 12.58 -8.96
CA THR A 92 -10.17 12.48 -7.82
C THR A 92 -9.55 11.87 -6.58
N TYR A 93 -8.43 11.16 -6.71
CA TYR A 93 -7.74 10.52 -5.59
C TYR A 93 -6.83 11.52 -4.87
N SER A 94 -6.50 11.19 -3.63
CA SER A 94 -5.53 11.93 -2.84
C SER A 94 -4.19 11.97 -3.57
N ILE A 95 -3.54 13.11 -3.44
CA ILE A 95 -2.12 13.22 -3.69
C ILE A 95 -1.39 12.48 -2.56
N LYS A 96 -0.36 11.71 -2.89
CA LYS A 96 0.49 11.02 -1.91
C LYS A 96 1.93 11.47 -2.06
N ALA A 97 2.61 11.56 -0.93
CA ALA A 97 4.05 11.56 -0.88
C ALA A 97 4.54 10.12 -0.92
N TYR A 98 5.60 9.90 -1.67
CA TYR A 98 6.34 8.65 -1.75
C TYR A 98 7.81 8.97 -1.49
N ILE A 99 8.37 8.34 -0.47
CA ILE A 99 9.77 8.43 -0.07
C ILE A 99 10.39 7.08 -0.38
N GLY A 100 11.26 7.03 -1.37
CA GLY A 100 12.07 5.86 -1.67
C GLY A 100 13.24 5.77 -0.69
N ILE A 101 13.48 4.59 -0.15
CA ILE A 101 14.68 4.28 0.65
C ILE A 101 15.70 3.61 -0.27
N ASP A 102 15.25 2.63 -1.05
CA ASP A 102 15.99 1.98 -2.13
C ASP A 102 15.01 1.43 -3.17
N GLU A 103 15.48 0.53 -4.05
CA GLU A 103 14.69 -0.05 -5.14
C GLU A 103 13.46 -0.85 -4.67
N ARG A 104 13.45 -1.35 -3.42
CA ARG A 104 12.39 -2.24 -2.90
C ARG A 104 11.72 -1.72 -1.65
N ARG A 105 12.28 -0.72 -0.97
CA ARG A 105 11.78 -0.18 0.28
C ARG A 105 11.26 1.24 0.11
N SER A 106 10.03 1.47 0.54
CA SER A 106 9.38 2.77 0.43
C SER A 106 8.51 3.11 1.63
N VAL A 107 8.33 4.41 1.86
CA VAL A 107 7.35 4.96 2.79
C VAL A 107 6.43 5.89 2.00
N SER A 108 5.13 5.68 2.08
CA SER A 108 4.14 6.55 1.43
C SER A 108 3.06 7.03 2.37
N PHE A 109 2.53 8.21 2.11
CA PHE A 109 1.52 8.84 2.97
C PHE A 109 0.68 9.85 2.20
N PRO A 110 -0.58 10.07 2.60
CA PRO A 110 -1.44 11.03 1.93
C PRO A 110 -1.05 12.46 2.28
N LEU A 111 -1.05 13.34 1.28
CA LEU A 111 -0.95 14.80 1.46
C LEU A 111 -2.32 15.48 1.49
N SER A 112 -3.40 14.69 1.40
CA SER A 112 -4.78 15.15 1.53
C SER A 112 -5.64 14.01 2.08
N LYS A 113 -6.76 14.31 2.76
CA LYS A 113 -7.59 13.28 3.38
C LYS A 113 -8.00 12.19 2.38
N LEU A 114 -7.77 10.92 2.69
CA LEU A 114 -8.16 9.79 1.86
C LEU A 114 -9.69 9.69 1.74
N ARG A 115 -10.18 9.33 0.56
CA ARG A 115 -11.55 8.81 0.45
C ARG A 115 -11.65 7.43 1.08
N LYS A 116 -12.87 7.00 1.40
CA LYS A 116 -13.15 5.67 1.94
C LYS A 116 -12.54 4.56 1.08
N THR A 117 -12.76 4.60 -0.24
CA THR A 117 -12.21 3.60 -1.18
C THR A 117 -10.68 3.60 -1.22
N GLU A 118 -10.04 4.77 -1.07
CA GLU A 118 -8.58 4.89 -1.03
C GLU A 118 -7.99 4.30 0.26
N ARG A 119 -8.67 4.47 1.40
CA ARG A 119 -8.26 3.84 2.66
C ARG A 119 -8.51 2.34 2.65
N GLU A 120 -9.67 1.92 2.14
CA GLU A 120 -10.05 0.51 2.05
C GLU A 120 -9.19 -0.27 1.05
N PHE A 121 -8.51 0.38 0.11
CA PHE A 121 -7.53 -0.27 -0.78
C PHE A 121 -6.45 -1.04 -0.01
N TYR A 122 -5.97 -0.49 1.11
CA TYR A 122 -4.94 -1.14 1.94
C TYR A 122 -5.49 -2.39 2.62
N LYS A 123 -6.72 -2.32 3.14
CA LYS A 123 -7.46 -3.49 3.67
C LYS A 123 -7.75 -4.53 2.59
N PHE A 124 -8.14 -4.09 1.39
CA PHE A 124 -8.37 -4.96 0.24
C PHE A 124 -7.12 -5.79 -0.07
N GLY A 125 -5.94 -5.18 -0.05
CA GLY A 125 -4.67 -5.87 -0.24
C GLY A 125 -4.22 -6.73 0.95
N GLY A 126 -4.93 -6.69 2.08
CA GLY A 126 -4.46 -7.16 3.37
C GLY A 126 -3.53 -6.13 4.01
N GLU A 127 -3.87 -5.68 5.22
CA GLU A 127 -3.06 -4.73 5.99
C GLU A 127 -2.64 -5.31 7.34
N ALA A 128 -1.43 -4.99 7.77
CA ALA A 128 -0.92 -5.40 9.08
C ALA A 128 -0.17 -4.25 9.77
N THR A 129 -0.36 -4.12 11.07
CA THR A 129 0.34 -3.14 11.90
C THR A 129 1.70 -3.67 12.35
N LEU A 130 2.54 -2.79 12.90
CA LEU A 130 3.83 -3.15 13.51
C LEU A 130 3.68 -4.28 14.54
N GLU A 131 2.67 -4.17 15.41
CA GLU A 131 2.39 -5.18 16.43
C GLU A 131 1.97 -6.53 15.83
N MET A 132 1.19 -6.50 14.76
CA MET A 132 0.81 -7.73 14.04
C MET A 132 2.03 -8.41 13.40
N LEU A 133 2.95 -7.65 12.82
CA LEU A 133 4.20 -8.19 12.27
C LEU A 133 5.08 -8.82 13.35
N ARG A 134 5.26 -8.14 14.50
CA ARG A 134 6.01 -8.67 15.64
C ARG A 134 5.44 -9.98 16.18
N ARG A 135 4.11 -10.11 16.16
CA ARG A 135 3.39 -11.32 16.57
C ARG A 135 3.31 -12.39 15.47
N GLY A 136 3.91 -12.15 14.30
CA GLY A 136 3.87 -13.08 13.17
C GLY A 136 2.49 -13.21 12.51
N VAL A 137 1.53 -12.35 12.84
CA VAL A 137 0.16 -12.43 12.33
C VAL A 137 0.15 -12.21 10.82
N ARG A 138 -0.52 -13.10 10.09
CA ARG A 138 -0.85 -12.93 8.67
C ARG A 138 -2.35 -12.66 8.54
N VAL A 139 -2.73 -11.84 7.58
CA VAL A 139 -4.12 -11.43 7.35
C VAL A 139 -4.63 -11.87 5.99
N PRO A 140 -5.95 -12.07 5.82
CA PRO A 140 -6.51 -12.24 4.49
C PRO A 140 -6.41 -10.95 3.67
N GLY A 141 -6.41 -11.10 2.35
CA GLY A 141 -6.44 -9.99 1.42
C GLY A 141 -6.36 -10.47 -0.03
N VAL A 142 -6.51 -9.56 -0.98
CA VAL A 142 -6.56 -9.87 -2.41
C VAL A 142 -5.26 -9.44 -3.08
N ASP A 143 -4.68 -10.32 -3.87
CA ASP A 143 -3.48 -10.04 -4.65
C ASP A 143 -3.77 -9.31 -5.98
N LYS A 144 -2.72 -9.04 -6.75
CA LYS A 144 -2.83 -8.32 -8.04
C LYS A 144 -3.53 -9.16 -9.13
N ARG A 145 -3.67 -10.48 -8.94
CA ARG A 145 -4.35 -11.44 -9.84
C ARG A 145 -5.84 -11.58 -9.54
N LEU A 146 -6.38 -10.80 -8.59
CA LEU A 146 -7.74 -10.93 -8.08
C LEU A 146 -7.98 -12.28 -7.37
N MET A 147 -6.95 -12.79 -6.69
CA MET A 147 -7.05 -13.96 -5.82
C MET A 147 -7.15 -13.51 -4.36
N LEU A 148 -8.20 -13.94 -3.66
CA LEU A 148 -8.27 -13.87 -2.21
C LEU A 148 -7.27 -14.87 -1.64
N ILE A 149 -6.31 -14.37 -0.87
CA ILE A 149 -5.30 -15.13 -0.15
C ILE A 149 -5.76 -15.22 1.31
N GLU A 150 -5.97 -16.44 1.79
CA GLU A 150 -6.34 -16.76 3.16
C GLU A 150 -5.18 -17.53 3.82
N PRO A 151 -4.43 -16.93 4.76
CA PRO A 151 -3.29 -17.59 5.39
C PRO A 151 -3.71 -18.87 6.15
N THR A 152 -2.92 -19.94 6.02
CA THR A 152 -3.01 -21.18 6.81
C THR A 152 -1.71 -21.39 7.56
N GLU A 153 -1.68 -22.24 8.59
CA GLU A 153 -0.47 -22.51 9.39
C GLU A 153 0.77 -22.84 8.54
N ASP A 154 0.59 -23.61 7.47
CA ASP A 154 1.63 -24.12 6.58
C ASP A 154 1.75 -23.37 5.23
N GLY A 155 0.96 -22.32 5.01
CA GLY A 155 0.97 -21.57 3.75
C GLY A 155 -0.26 -20.69 3.57
N HIS A 156 -1.01 -20.87 2.47
CA HIS A 156 -2.27 -20.16 2.23
C HIS A 156 -3.23 -20.95 1.35
N ILE A 157 -4.50 -20.56 1.38
CA ILE A 157 -5.50 -20.94 0.38
C ILE A 157 -5.72 -19.74 -0.53
N GLU A 158 -5.70 -19.95 -1.85
CA GLU A 158 -6.08 -18.92 -2.82
C GLU A 158 -7.36 -19.29 -3.58
N SER A 159 -8.24 -18.32 -3.79
CA SER A 159 -9.47 -18.47 -4.59
C SER A 159 -9.80 -17.18 -5.34
N SER A 160 -10.42 -17.28 -6.52
CA SER A 160 -10.78 -16.09 -7.30
C SER A 160 -11.90 -15.29 -6.62
N ILE A 161 -11.79 -13.97 -6.66
CA ILE A 161 -12.85 -13.08 -6.15
C ILE A 161 -13.93 -12.74 -7.18
N LEU A 162 -13.74 -13.12 -8.44
CA LEU A 162 -14.65 -12.76 -9.53
C LEU A 162 -16.01 -13.46 -9.37
N GLY A 163 -17.08 -12.67 -9.31
CA GLY A 163 -18.43 -13.14 -9.01
C GLY A 163 -18.71 -13.37 -7.52
N ARG A 164 -17.73 -13.08 -6.64
CA ARG A 164 -17.80 -13.23 -5.18
C ARG A 164 -17.45 -11.93 -4.45
N GLU A 165 -17.58 -10.80 -5.13
CA GLU A 165 -17.12 -9.49 -4.65
C GLU A 165 -17.81 -9.08 -3.35
N GLY A 166 -19.11 -9.39 -3.20
CA GLY A 166 -19.88 -9.11 -1.99
C GLY A 166 -19.42 -9.94 -0.78
N GLU A 167 -19.09 -11.21 -0.99
CA GLU A 167 -18.55 -12.09 0.07
C GLU A 167 -17.19 -11.59 0.54
N VAL A 168 -16.31 -11.25 -0.41
CA VAL A 168 -14.96 -10.74 -0.15
C VAL A 168 -15.01 -9.40 0.56
N ALA A 169 -15.92 -8.51 0.17
CA ALA A 169 -16.13 -7.23 0.85
C ALA A 169 -16.50 -7.43 2.32
N LYS A 170 -17.43 -8.36 2.60
CA LYS A 170 -17.84 -8.71 3.97
C LYS A 170 -16.68 -9.32 4.77
N LEU A 171 -15.94 -10.26 4.17
CA LEU A 171 -14.81 -10.94 4.81
C LEU A 171 -13.70 -9.96 5.20
N LEU A 172 -13.36 -9.01 4.32
CA LEU A 172 -12.31 -8.02 4.55
C LEU A 172 -12.79 -6.79 5.33
N GLY A 173 -14.09 -6.69 5.64
CA GLY A 173 -14.67 -5.55 6.35
C GLY A 173 -14.55 -4.23 5.59
N ILE A 174 -14.76 -4.27 4.27
CA ILE A 174 -14.69 -3.12 3.35
C ILE A 174 -15.97 -2.98 2.54
N SER A 175 -16.15 -1.85 1.87
CA SER A 175 -17.29 -1.68 0.97
C SER A 175 -17.16 -2.53 -0.30
N ILE A 176 -18.30 -3.01 -0.80
CA ILE A 176 -18.39 -3.68 -2.10
C ILE A 176 -17.93 -2.75 -3.24
N GLU A 177 -18.16 -1.44 -3.11
CA GLU A 177 -17.70 -0.43 -4.06
C GLU A 177 -16.17 -0.48 -4.22
N THR A 178 -15.42 -0.58 -3.11
CA THR A 178 -13.97 -0.74 -3.17
C THR A 178 -13.58 -2.01 -3.92
N VAL A 179 -14.22 -3.15 -3.64
CA VAL A 179 -13.91 -4.42 -4.34
C VAL A 179 -14.17 -4.29 -5.85
N LEU A 180 -15.33 -3.73 -6.23
CA LEU A 180 -15.70 -3.54 -7.63
C LEU A 180 -14.77 -2.56 -8.36
N ASP A 181 -14.35 -1.47 -7.71
CA ASP A 181 -13.35 -0.54 -8.25
C ASP A 181 -12.03 -1.25 -8.54
N ARG A 182 -11.58 -2.11 -7.61
CA ARG A 182 -10.34 -2.87 -7.77
C ARG A 182 -10.42 -3.93 -8.87
N VAL A 183 -11.50 -4.68 -8.93
CA VAL A 183 -11.76 -5.64 -10.03
C VAL A 183 -11.73 -4.90 -11.37
N ARG A 184 -12.51 -3.82 -11.50
CA ARG A 184 -12.55 -3.01 -12.73
C ARG A 184 -11.17 -2.49 -13.12
N THR A 185 -10.42 -1.94 -12.18
CA THR A 185 -9.09 -1.35 -12.41
C THR A 185 -8.08 -2.40 -12.88
N LEU A 186 -8.01 -3.55 -12.20
CA LEU A 186 -7.05 -4.61 -12.53
C LEU A 186 -7.42 -5.31 -13.84
N THR A 187 -8.69 -5.67 -14.06
CA THR A 187 -9.13 -6.27 -15.32
C THR A 187 -8.94 -5.33 -16.51
N ARG A 188 -9.15 -4.02 -16.32
CA ARG A 188 -8.85 -3.03 -17.37
C ARG A 188 -7.36 -2.99 -17.68
N ARG A 189 -6.51 -2.97 -16.66
CA ARG A 189 -5.05 -2.97 -16.82
C ARG A 189 -4.55 -4.18 -17.60
N ASP A 190 -5.11 -5.36 -17.35
CA ASP A 190 -4.72 -6.58 -18.07
C ASP A 190 -5.14 -6.55 -19.54
N LYS A 191 -6.26 -5.89 -19.87
CA LYS A 191 -6.78 -5.77 -21.24
C LYS A 191 -6.09 -4.70 -22.08
N ILE A 192 -5.84 -3.52 -21.51
CA ILE A 192 -5.40 -2.33 -22.26
C ILE A 192 -4.04 -1.79 -21.80
N GLY A 193 -3.40 -2.42 -20.81
CA GLY A 193 -2.15 -1.95 -20.22
C GLY A 193 -2.34 -0.93 -19.09
N ARG A 194 -1.23 -0.48 -18.49
CA ARG A 194 -1.24 0.54 -17.43
C ARG A 194 -1.59 1.90 -18.03
N THR A 195 -2.64 2.53 -17.52
CA THR A 195 -2.77 3.99 -17.63
C THR A 195 -1.72 4.62 -16.72
N GLY A 196 -0.96 5.59 -17.23
CA GLY A 196 0.01 6.33 -16.42
C GLY A 196 -0.64 7.02 -15.23
N LEU A 197 0.18 7.49 -14.28
CA LEU A 197 -0.29 8.32 -13.17
C LEU A 197 -0.79 9.67 -13.72
N PHE A 198 -1.82 10.24 -13.09
CA PHE A 198 -2.28 11.60 -13.42
C PHE A 198 -1.20 12.64 -13.08
N ILE A 199 -0.50 12.45 -11.97
CA ILE A 199 0.69 13.24 -11.59
C ILE A 199 1.75 12.27 -11.08
N GLU A 200 2.96 12.43 -11.58
CA GLU A 200 4.19 11.86 -11.02
C GLU A 200 5.25 12.95 -11.10
N ARG A 201 5.68 13.47 -9.96
CA ARG A 201 6.62 14.58 -9.91
C ARG A 201 7.69 14.32 -8.86
N ARG A 202 8.91 14.08 -9.32
CA ARG A 202 10.09 13.94 -8.47
C ARG A 202 10.43 15.30 -7.84
N LEU A 203 10.92 15.28 -6.61
CA LEU A 203 11.37 16.46 -5.89
C LEU A 203 12.89 16.57 -5.97
N ALA A 204 13.37 17.80 -6.13
CA ALA A 204 14.78 18.13 -5.92
C ALA A 204 15.11 18.14 -4.42
N SER A 205 16.40 18.08 -4.09
CA SER A 205 16.88 18.01 -2.69
C SER A 205 16.49 19.23 -1.84
N ASN A 206 16.25 20.38 -2.46
CA ASN A 206 15.86 21.63 -1.81
C ASN A 206 14.34 21.86 -1.77
N GLU A 207 13.54 20.90 -2.24
CA GLU A 207 12.08 21.01 -2.30
C GLU A 207 11.41 20.18 -1.21
N THR A 208 10.31 20.70 -0.69
CA THR A 208 9.44 19.98 0.25
C THR A 208 8.14 19.55 -0.44
N PHE A 209 7.49 18.51 0.09
CA PHE A 209 6.20 18.06 -0.43
C PHE A 209 5.14 19.15 -0.37
N GLU A 210 5.11 19.95 0.69
CA GLU A 210 4.16 21.04 0.89
C GLU A 210 4.35 22.18 -0.11
N LEU A 211 5.60 22.57 -0.37
CA LEU A 211 5.91 23.61 -1.37
C LEU A 211 5.40 23.17 -2.75
N VAL A 212 5.75 21.95 -3.14
CA VAL A 212 5.44 21.39 -4.44
C VAL A 212 3.94 21.17 -4.62
N LEU A 213 3.27 20.69 -3.58
CA LEU A 213 1.82 20.54 -3.58
C LEU A 213 1.12 21.89 -3.75
N LYS A 214 1.62 22.94 -3.11
CA LYS A 214 1.09 24.31 -3.25
C LYS A 214 1.23 24.79 -4.70
N GLU A 215 2.41 24.66 -5.30
CA GLU A 215 2.63 25.04 -6.70
C GLU A 215 1.73 24.27 -7.68
N LEU A 216 1.55 22.96 -7.44
CA LEU A 216 0.65 22.13 -8.22
C LEU A 216 -0.82 22.58 -8.07
N ALA A 217 -1.25 22.96 -6.87
CA ALA A 217 -2.60 23.44 -6.62
C ALA A 217 -2.86 24.82 -7.27
N GLU A 218 -1.85 25.67 -7.41
CA GLU A 218 -1.97 26.95 -8.12
C GLU A 218 -2.20 26.73 -9.62
N ARG A 219 -1.44 25.80 -10.21
CA ARG A 219 -1.43 25.53 -11.66
C ARG A 219 -2.52 24.55 -12.13
N ASN A 220 -2.95 23.62 -11.29
CA ASN A 220 -3.88 22.55 -11.66
C ASN A 220 -5.21 22.63 -10.87
N PRO A 221 -6.33 23.00 -11.54
CA PRO A 221 -7.64 23.08 -10.90
C PRO A 221 -8.12 21.77 -10.27
N ALA A 222 -7.73 20.61 -10.80
CA ALA A 222 -8.13 19.32 -10.24
C ALA A 222 -7.47 19.06 -8.88
N VAL A 223 -6.16 19.34 -8.77
CA VAL A 223 -5.41 19.28 -7.50
C VAL A 223 -6.03 20.24 -6.50
N ARG A 224 -6.27 21.50 -6.90
CA ARG A 224 -6.90 22.51 -6.04
C ARG A 224 -8.26 22.09 -5.50
N ARG A 225 -9.12 21.54 -6.35
CA ARG A 225 -10.43 21.01 -5.93
C ARG A 225 -10.26 19.87 -4.93
N ARG A 226 -9.31 18.96 -5.19
CA ARG A 226 -9.08 17.79 -4.33
C ARG A 226 -8.61 18.16 -2.93
N LEU A 227 -7.79 19.20 -2.79
CA LEU A 227 -7.30 19.70 -1.49
C LEU A 227 -8.40 20.41 -0.68
N ARG A 228 -9.42 20.96 -1.34
CA ARG A 228 -10.55 21.64 -0.67
C ARG A 228 -11.65 20.70 -0.18
N THR A 229 -11.68 19.46 -0.67
CA THR A 229 -12.66 18.47 -0.23
C THR A 229 -12.21 17.89 1.11
N VAL A 230 -12.82 18.42 2.20
CA VAL A 230 -12.67 17.95 3.59
C VAL A 230 -13.58 16.74 3.83
#